data_AF-C5I4D0-F1
#
_entry.id   AF-C5I4D0-F1
#
_cell.length_a   1.000
_cell.length_b   1.000
_cell.length_c   1.000
_cell.angle_alpha   90.00
_cell.angle_beta   90.00
_cell.angle_gamma   90.00
#
_symmetry.space_group_name_H-M   'P 1'
#
loop_
_entity.id
_entity.type
_entity.pdbx_description
1 polymer ?
#
loop_
_entity_poly.entity_id
_entity_poly.type
_entity_poly.pdbx_seq_one_letter_code
_entity_poly.pdbx_strand_id
1 'polypeptide(L)'
;EVIEAKLNKGEAELNAKQAELAKKQTELEKLLDSLDPEGKTQDELDKEAEEAELDKKADELQNKVADLEKEISNLEILLGGADPEDDTAALQNKLAAKQAELAKKQTELEKLLDSLDPEGKTQDELDKEAEEAELDKKADELQNKVADLEKEISNLEILLGGADSEDDTAALQNKLATKKAELEKTQKELDAALNELGPDGDEEETPAPAPQPEQPAPAPKPEQPPP
;
A
#
# COMPACT_ATOMS: atom_id res chain seq x y z
N GLU A 1 77.91 31.70 -1.26
CA GLU A 1 77.98 30.41 -0.53
C GLU A 1 77.09 30.32 0.71
N VAL A 2 77.36 30.97 1.85
CA VAL A 2 76.60 30.68 3.11
C VAL A 2 75.11 31.04 3.05
N ILE A 3 74.74 32.14 2.38
CA ILE A 3 73.32 32.56 2.26
C ILE A 3 72.57 31.65 1.29
N GLU A 4 73.20 31.28 0.19
CA GLU A 4 72.66 30.39 -0.85
C GLU A 4 72.46 28.97 -0.31
N ALA A 5 73.39 28.45 0.49
CA ALA A 5 73.22 27.19 1.18
C ALA A 5 72.07 27.21 2.21
N LYS A 6 71.82 28.35 2.87
CA LYS A 6 70.69 28.51 3.79
C LYS A 6 69.35 28.61 3.06
N LEU A 7 69.30 29.28 1.89
CA LEU A 7 68.12 29.35 1.04
C LEU A 7 67.75 27.97 0.48
N ASN A 8 68.72 27.25 -0.09
CA ASN A 8 68.50 25.90 -0.62
C ASN A 8 68.04 24.92 0.48
N LYS A 9 68.57 25.07 1.70
CA LYS A 9 68.11 24.28 2.85
C LYS A 9 66.67 24.63 3.25
N GLY A 10 66.30 25.91 3.24
CA GLY A 10 64.94 26.36 3.53
C GLY A 10 63.92 25.89 2.48
N GLU A 11 64.28 25.91 1.19
CA GLU A 11 63.44 25.39 0.11
C GLU A 11 63.23 23.87 0.22
N ALA A 12 64.28 23.12 0.57
CA ALA A 12 64.17 21.69 0.80
C ALA A 12 63.25 21.37 1.99
N GLU A 13 63.36 22.12 3.10
CA GLU A 13 62.47 21.98 4.26
C GLU A 13 61.02 22.35 3.94
N LEU A 14 60.79 23.37 3.11
CA LEU A 14 59.45 23.78 2.68
C LEU A 14 58.80 22.72 1.77
N ASN A 15 59.55 22.18 0.81
CA ASN A 15 59.08 21.09 -0.05
C ASN A 15 58.79 19.82 0.75
N ALA A 16 59.62 19.50 1.76
CA ALA A 16 59.37 18.37 2.66
C ALA A 16 58.06 18.56 3.45
N LYS A 17 57.79 19.78 3.93
CA LYS A 17 56.52 20.10 4.63
C LYS A 17 55.31 20.05 3.71
N GLN A 18 55.44 20.50 2.45
CA GLN A 18 54.36 20.37 1.47
C GLN A 18 54.05 18.91 1.15
N ALA A 19 55.08 18.07 1.02
CA ALA A 19 54.89 16.63 0.82
C ALA A 19 54.25 15.94 2.05
N GLU A 20 54.61 16.36 3.27
CA GLU A 20 53.97 15.85 4.50
C GLU A 20 52.50 16.29 4.60
N LEU A 21 52.19 17.54 4.25
CA LEU A 21 50.83 18.06 4.26
C LEU A 21 49.94 17.31 3.25
N ALA A 22 50.44 17.08 2.03
CA ALA A 22 49.73 16.32 1.01
C ALA A 22 49.44 14.88 1.48
N LYS A 23 50.40 14.22 2.14
CA LYS A 23 50.19 12.89 2.72
C LYS A 23 49.11 12.92 3.81
N LYS A 24 49.15 13.91 4.71
CA LYS A 24 48.14 14.08 5.76
C LYS A 24 46.76 14.39 5.19
N GLN A 25 46.66 15.16 4.10
CA GLN A 25 45.39 15.42 3.41
C GLN A 25 44.80 14.13 2.82
N THR A 26 45.60 13.33 2.12
CA THR A 26 45.15 12.03 1.59
C THR A 26 44.79 11.05 2.70
N GLU A 27 45.51 11.07 3.83
CA GLU A 27 45.20 10.24 4.99
C GLU A 27 43.91 10.70 5.69
N LEU A 28 43.65 12.01 5.75
CA LEU A 28 42.38 12.58 6.21
C LEU A 28 41.20 12.23 5.30
N GLU A 29 41.39 12.30 3.99
CA GLU A 29 40.37 11.94 2.99
C GLU A 29 40.02 10.46 3.09
N LYS A 30 41.03 9.59 3.21
CA LYS A 30 40.82 8.16 3.51
C LYS A 30 40.16 7.92 4.87
N LEU A 31 40.49 8.72 5.88
CA LEU A 31 39.84 8.62 7.18
C LEU A 31 38.38 9.06 7.10
N LEU A 32 38.07 10.09 6.32
CA LEU A 32 36.71 10.56 6.05
C LEU A 32 35.89 9.49 5.32
N ASP A 33 36.44 8.90 4.26
CA ASP A 33 35.84 7.77 3.53
C ASP A 33 35.69 6.53 4.41
N SER A 34 36.56 6.35 5.42
CA SER A 34 36.50 5.22 6.37
C SER A 34 35.62 5.47 7.60
N LEU A 35 35.29 6.74 7.88
CA LEU A 35 34.31 7.16 8.89
C LEU A 35 32.88 7.07 8.35
N ASP A 36 32.74 6.93 7.04
CA ASP A 36 31.50 6.64 6.35
C ASP A 36 31.58 5.32 5.53
N PRO A 37 31.84 4.16 6.17
CA PRO A 37 31.83 2.88 5.46
C PRO A 37 30.39 2.38 5.20
N GLU A 38 29.39 3.00 5.82
CA GLU A 38 27.97 2.74 5.69
C GLU A 38 27.26 4.10 5.73
N GLY A 39 27.02 4.71 4.57
CA GLY A 39 26.27 5.95 4.45
C GLY A 39 24.79 5.78 4.78
N LYS A 40 24.46 5.34 6.00
CA LYS A 40 23.11 5.37 6.55
C LYS A 40 22.87 6.76 7.10
N THR A 41 21.93 7.46 6.47
CA THR A 41 21.43 8.73 7.02
C THR A 41 20.80 8.50 8.41
N GLN A 42 20.71 9.55 9.25
CA GLN A 42 19.98 9.44 10.53
C GLN A 42 18.54 8.93 10.29
N ASP A 43 17.92 9.33 9.17
CA ASP A 43 16.60 8.86 8.74
C ASP A 43 16.56 7.35 8.47
N GLU A 44 17.62 6.75 7.91
CA GLU A 44 17.71 5.29 7.72
C GLU A 44 17.86 4.54 9.04
N LEU A 45 18.62 5.10 9.99
CA LEU A 45 18.75 4.50 11.33
C LEU A 45 17.45 4.59 12.12
N ASP A 46 16.72 5.71 11.99
CA ASP A 46 15.42 5.89 12.63
C ASP A 46 14.38 4.94 12.00
N LYS A 47 14.40 4.75 10.68
CA LYS A 47 13.54 3.80 9.97
C LYS A 47 13.83 2.34 10.36
N GLU A 48 15.10 1.95 10.41
CA GLU A 48 15.51 0.59 10.83
C GLU A 48 15.12 0.31 12.30
N ALA A 49 15.16 1.34 13.16
CA ALA A 49 14.70 1.22 14.53
C ALA A 49 13.17 1.05 14.63
N GLU A 50 12.41 1.77 13.79
CA GLU A 50 10.95 1.65 13.69
C GLU A 50 10.54 0.26 13.15
N GLU A 51 11.17 -0.22 12.08
CA GLU A 51 10.97 -1.56 11.53
C GLU A 51 11.24 -2.64 12.59
N ALA A 52 12.34 -2.52 13.34
CA ALA A 52 12.66 -3.46 14.43
C ALA A 52 11.68 -3.40 15.62
N GLU A 53 10.98 -2.28 15.83
CA GLU A 53 9.91 -2.17 16.83
C GLU A 53 8.61 -2.80 16.32
N LEU A 54 8.27 -2.58 15.05
CA LEU A 54 7.12 -3.21 14.39
C LEU A 54 7.27 -4.73 14.34
N ASP A 55 8.47 -5.25 14.04
CA ASP A 55 8.78 -6.68 13.96
C ASP A 55 8.51 -7.38 15.31
N LYS A 56 9.00 -6.79 16.40
CA LYS A 56 8.69 -7.27 17.77
C LYS A 56 7.19 -7.26 18.07
N LYS A 57 6.48 -6.23 17.59
CA LYS A 57 5.03 -6.13 17.81
C LYS A 57 4.26 -7.19 17.01
N ALA A 58 4.70 -7.50 15.79
CA ALA A 58 4.17 -8.58 14.98
C ALA A 58 4.38 -9.93 15.68
N ASP A 59 5.60 -10.21 16.16
CA ASP A 59 5.92 -11.40 16.96
C ASP A 59 5.02 -11.54 18.19
N GLU A 60 4.84 -10.45 18.96
CA GLU A 60 3.97 -10.46 20.14
C GLU A 60 2.50 -10.74 19.79
N LEU A 61 2.00 -10.18 18.69
CA LEU A 61 0.63 -10.41 18.23
C LEU A 61 0.44 -11.82 17.70
N GLN A 62 1.41 -12.36 16.96
CA GLN A 62 1.38 -13.72 16.45
C GLN A 62 1.33 -14.74 17.61
N ASN A 63 2.08 -14.50 18.68
CA ASN A 63 1.98 -15.30 19.91
C ASN A 63 0.57 -15.25 20.54
N LYS A 64 -0.04 -14.05 20.61
CA LYS A 64 -1.41 -13.88 21.13
C LYS A 64 -2.46 -14.58 20.25
N VAL A 65 -2.31 -14.53 18.93
CA VAL A 65 -3.15 -15.24 17.96
C VAL A 65 -3.06 -16.75 18.22
N ALA A 66 -1.85 -17.30 18.31
CA ALA A 66 -1.63 -18.72 18.58
C ALA A 66 -2.23 -19.17 19.92
N ASP A 67 -2.15 -18.34 20.96
CA ASP A 67 -2.76 -18.65 22.26
C ASP A 67 -4.29 -18.59 22.21
N LEU A 68 -4.88 -17.64 21.48
CA LEU A 68 -6.33 -17.56 21.26
C LEU A 68 -6.84 -18.75 20.45
N GLU A 69 -6.14 -19.16 19.40
CA GLU A 69 -6.48 -20.35 18.61
C GLU A 69 -6.49 -21.62 19.47
N LYS A 70 -5.52 -21.78 20.37
CA LYS A 70 -5.51 -22.88 21.35
C LYS A 70 -6.70 -22.79 22.31
N GLU A 71 -7.02 -21.60 22.83
CA GLU A 71 -8.17 -21.43 23.74
C GLU A 71 -9.50 -21.76 23.03
N ILE A 72 -9.66 -21.31 21.79
CA ILE A 72 -10.81 -21.60 20.92
C ILE A 72 -10.93 -23.10 20.68
N SER A 73 -9.83 -23.76 20.26
CA SER A 73 -9.82 -25.20 20.03
C SER A 73 -10.20 -25.99 21.29
N ASN A 74 -9.70 -25.59 22.46
CA ASN A 74 -10.09 -26.21 23.73
C ASN A 74 -11.58 -26.03 24.05
N LEU A 75 -12.15 -24.85 23.77
CA LEU A 75 -13.58 -24.59 23.96
C LEU A 75 -14.45 -25.39 22.99
N GLU A 76 -14.02 -25.54 21.73
CA GLU A 76 -14.71 -26.36 20.73
C GLU A 76 -14.72 -27.84 21.13
N ILE A 77 -13.61 -28.36 21.66
CA ILE A 77 -13.53 -29.72 22.19
C ILE A 77 -14.50 -29.91 23.36
N LEU A 78 -14.55 -28.95 24.29
CA LEU A 78 -15.48 -28.99 25.43
C LEU A 78 -16.95 -28.99 24.97
N LEU A 79 -17.28 -28.17 23.96
CA LEU A 79 -18.62 -28.10 23.38
C LEU A 79 -18.98 -29.36 22.59
N GLY A 80 -18.04 -29.93 21.84
CA GLY A 80 -18.25 -31.17 21.07
C GLY A 80 -18.39 -32.41 21.95
N GLY A 81 -17.91 -32.36 23.20
CA GLY A 81 -18.06 -33.42 24.20
C GLY A 81 -19.20 -33.21 25.20
N ALA A 82 -19.91 -32.07 25.16
CA ALA A 82 -21.01 -31.76 26.06
C ALA A 82 -22.27 -32.54 25.67
N ASP A 83 -23.02 -32.99 26.68
CA ASP A 83 -24.31 -33.65 26.45
C ASP A 83 -25.31 -32.61 25.91
N PRO A 84 -26.20 -32.93 24.96
CA PRO A 84 -27.24 -32.02 24.49
C PRO A 84 -28.18 -31.47 25.58
N GLU A 85 -28.19 -32.07 26.79
CA GLU A 85 -28.92 -31.56 27.96
C GLU A 85 -28.14 -30.51 28.79
N ASP A 86 -26.83 -30.33 28.55
CA ASP A 86 -26.02 -29.32 29.24
C ASP A 86 -26.30 -27.91 28.71
N ASP A 87 -26.50 -26.95 29.63
CA ASP A 87 -26.61 -25.53 29.31
C ASP A 87 -25.23 -24.96 28.92
N THR A 88 -24.88 -25.18 27.65
CA THR A 88 -23.62 -24.76 27.05
C THR A 88 -23.62 -23.30 26.58
N ALA A 89 -24.70 -22.55 26.82
CA ALA A 89 -24.86 -21.18 26.31
C ALA A 89 -23.70 -20.25 26.76
N ALA A 90 -23.20 -20.43 27.97
CA ALA A 90 -22.05 -19.67 28.47
C ALA A 90 -20.75 -19.99 27.71
N LEU A 91 -20.51 -21.26 27.37
CA LEU A 91 -19.34 -21.68 26.61
C LEU A 91 -19.42 -21.23 25.15
N GLN A 92 -20.61 -21.30 24.53
CA GLN A 92 -20.85 -20.80 23.18
C GLN A 92 -20.63 -19.28 23.10
N ASN A 93 -21.12 -18.52 24.09
CA ASN A 93 -20.89 -17.08 24.15
C ASN A 93 -19.38 -16.75 24.31
N LYS A 94 -18.68 -17.50 25.17
CA LYS A 94 -17.22 -17.35 25.35
C LYS A 94 -16.47 -17.68 24.05
N LEU A 95 -16.85 -18.73 23.34
CA LEU A 95 -16.27 -19.10 22.04
C LEU A 95 -16.47 -17.99 21.01
N ALA A 96 -17.68 -17.46 20.87
CA ALA A 96 -17.99 -16.37 19.96
C ALA A 96 -17.20 -15.09 20.29
N ALA A 97 -17.06 -14.76 21.58
CA ALA A 97 -16.25 -13.63 22.01
C ALA A 97 -14.77 -13.81 21.66
N LYS A 98 -14.24 -15.03 21.84
CA LYS A 98 -12.85 -15.37 21.52
C LYS A 98 -12.58 -15.38 20.03
N GLN A 99 -13.49 -15.88 19.21
CA GLN A 99 -13.41 -15.81 17.74
C GLN A 99 -13.42 -14.36 17.24
N ALA A 100 -14.26 -13.50 17.84
CA ALA A 100 -14.26 -12.07 17.51
C ALA A 100 -12.95 -11.36 17.95
N GLU A 101 -12.37 -11.76 19.09
CA GLU A 101 -11.07 -11.28 19.55
C GLU A 101 -9.94 -11.71 18.61
N LEU A 102 -9.94 -12.99 18.19
CA LEU A 102 -8.99 -13.56 17.24
C LEU A 102 -9.06 -12.83 15.90
N ALA A 103 -10.25 -12.63 15.34
CA ALA A 103 -10.43 -11.92 14.08
C ALA A 103 -9.85 -10.50 14.14
N LYS A 104 -10.13 -9.76 15.22
CA LYS A 104 -9.54 -8.42 15.42
C LYS A 104 -8.01 -8.46 15.49
N LYS A 105 -7.45 -9.46 16.15
CA LYS A 105 -6.00 -9.62 16.30
C LYS A 105 -5.32 -10.06 15.01
N GLN A 106 -5.97 -10.90 14.21
CA GLN A 106 -5.51 -11.29 12.88
C GLN A 106 -5.49 -10.08 11.94
N THR A 107 -6.55 -9.26 11.91
CA THR A 107 -6.55 -8.01 11.13
C THR A 107 -5.50 -7.00 11.61
N GLU A 108 -5.24 -6.91 12.92
CA GLU A 108 -4.17 -6.05 13.45
C GLU A 108 -2.78 -6.56 13.03
N LEU A 109 -2.58 -7.88 13.05
CA LEU A 109 -1.33 -8.51 12.62
C LEU A 109 -1.10 -8.34 11.12
N GLU A 110 -2.12 -8.58 10.29
CA GLU A 110 -2.08 -8.39 8.84
C GLU A 110 -1.64 -6.97 8.48
N LYS A 111 -2.27 -5.95 9.07
CA LYS A 111 -1.88 -4.55 8.86
C LYS A 111 -0.44 -4.22 9.28
N LEU A 112 0.06 -4.87 10.34
CA LEU A 112 1.44 -4.68 10.78
C LEU A 112 2.42 -5.37 9.84
N LEU A 113 2.08 -6.55 9.33
CA LEU A 113 2.87 -7.26 8.33
C LEU A 113 2.90 -6.48 7.01
N ASP A 114 1.77 -5.92 6.56
CA ASP A 114 1.71 -5.01 5.40
C ASP A 114 2.60 -3.76 5.58
N SER A 115 2.79 -3.30 6.82
CA SER A 115 3.66 -2.17 7.13
C SER A 115 5.14 -2.55 7.22
N LEU A 116 5.44 -3.81 7.58
CA LEU A 116 6.80 -4.36 7.71
C LEU A 116 7.36 -4.87 6.38
N ASP A 117 6.48 -5.34 5.49
CA ASP A 117 6.81 -5.85 4.17
C ASP A 117 6.05 -5.04 3.09
N PRO A 118 6.41 -3.75 2.89
CA PRO A 118 6.03 -3.09 1.66
C PRO A 118 6.76 -3.70 0.45
N GLU A 119 7.76 -4.58 0.61
CA GLU A 119 8.53 -5.13 -0.51
C GLU A 119 7.73 -6.10 -1.39
N GLY A 120 6.50 -6.44 -0.99
CA GLY A 120 5.50 -7.08 -1.86
C GLY A 120 4.66 -6.12 -2.72
N LYS A 121 4.56 -4.84 -2.35
CA LYS A 121 3.78 -3.81 -3.05
C LYS A 121 4.69 -2.71 -3.57
N THR A 122 4.74 -2.53 -4.88
CA THR A 122 5.48 -1.41 -5.45
C THR A 122 4.91 -0.07 -4.95
N GLN A 123 5.72 0.99 -4.88
CA GLN A 123 5.20 2.35 -4.58
C GLN A 123 4.03 2.71 -5.52
N ASP A 124 4.07 2.24 -6.77
CA ASP A 124 2.98 2.34 -7.74
C ASP A 124 1.68 1.66 -7.26
N GLU A 125 1.74 0.52 -6.58
CA GLU A 125 0.56 -0.16 -6.01
C GLU A 125 0.00 0.57 -4.81
N LEU A 126 0.85 1.15 -3.95
CA LEU A 126 0.40 1.98 -2.83
C LEU A 126 -0.23 3.29 -3.33
N ASP A 127 0.36 3.90 -4.36
CA ASP A 127 -0.19 5.09 -4.99
C ASP A 127 -1.53 4.78 -5.70
N LYS A 128 -1.65 3.60 -6.34
CA LYS A 128 -2.89 3.11 -6.94
C LYS A 128 -3.99 2.84 -5.90
N GLU A 129 -3.66 2.20 -4.78
CA GLU A 129 -4.61 1.94 -3.68
C GLU A 129 -5.10 3.25 -3.04
N ALA A 130 -4.22 4.25 -2.92
CA ALA A 130 -4.59 5.59 -2.47
C ALA A 130 -5.51 6.31 -3.48
N GLU A 131 -5.25 6.17 -4.79
CA GLU A 131 -6.07 6.73 -5.86
C GLU A 131 -7.46 6.08 -5.90
N GLU A 132 -7.55 4.75 -5.76
CA GLU A 132 -8.81 4.01 -5.66
C GLU A 132 -9.63 4.44 -4.43
N ALA A 133 -9.00 4.62 -3.26
CA ALA A 133 -9.67 5.11 -2.05
C ALA A 133 -10.18 6.56 -2.18
N GLU A 134 -9.54 7.40 -3.00
CA GLU A 134 -10.03 8.74 -3.31
C GLU A 134 -11.20 8.70 -4.30
N LEU A 135 -11.15 7.81 -5.30
CA LEU A 135 -12.25 7.57 -6.24
C LEU A 135 -13.50 7.02 -5.54
N ASP A 136 -13.34 6.12 -4.57
CA ASP A 136 -14.45 5.56 -3.78
C ASP A 136 -15.18 6.66 -2.98
N LYS A 137 -14.44 7.51 -2.27
CA LYS A 137 -15.02 8.68 -1.58
C LYS A 137 -15.75 9.62 -2.54
N LYS A 138 -15.19 9.84 -3.72
CA LYS A 138 -15.80 10.68 -4.76
C LYS A 138 -17.09 10.06 -5.28
N ALA A 139 -17.15 8.75 -5.46
CA ALA A 139 -18.37 8.04 -5.85
C ALA A 139 -19.45 8.17 -4.78
N ASP A 140 -19.11 8.02 -3.49
CA ASP A 140 -20.01 8.23 -2.36
C ASP A 140 -20.57 9.66 -2.31
N GLU A 141 -19.72 10.67 -2.48
CA GLU A 141 -20.13 12.07 -2.53
C GLU A 141 -21.10 12.34 -3.70
N LEU A 142 -20.80 11.79 -4.88
CA LEU A 142 -21.64 11.93 -6.07
C LEU A 142 -22.98 11.20 -5.92
N GLN A 143 -23.01 10.01 -5.30
CA GLN A 143 -24.26 9.31 -4.99
C GLN A 143 -25.16 10.13 -4.05
N ASN A 144 -24.58 10.71 -2.99
CA ASN A 144 -25.33 11.59 -2.08
C ASN A 144 -25.93 12.79 -2.83
N LYS A 145 -25.15 13.39 -3.73
CA LYS A 145 -25.60 14.52 -4.56
C LYS A 145 -26.71 14.13 -5.53
N VAL A 146 -26.64 12.95 -6.16
CA VAL A 146 -27.71 12.39 -7.00
C VAL A 146 -29.00 12.26 -6.18
N ALA A 147 -28.94 11.65 -5.00
CA ALA A 147 -30.11 11.46 -4.14
C ALA A 147 -30.75 12.79 -3.71
N ASP A 148 -29.94 13.81 -3.41
CA ASP A 148 -30.45 15.15 -3.05
C ASP A 148 -31.07 15.88 -4.25
N LEU A 149 -30.48 15.76 -5.44
CA LEU A 149 -31.03 16.33 -6.67
C LEU A 149 -32.36 15.65 -7.07
N GLU A 150 -32.45 14.33 -6.96
CA GLU A 150 -33.70 13.59 -7.19
C GLU A 150 -34.82 14.04 -6.24
N LYS A 151 -34.49 14.25 -4.96
CA LYS A 151 -35.44 14.83 -3.98
C LYS A 151 -35.86 16.26 -4.35
N GLU A 152 -34.92 17.12 -4.73
CA GLU A 152 -35.23 18.52 -5.12
C GLU A 152 -36.10 18.55 -6.38
N ILE A 153 -35.80 17.71 -7.38
CA ILE A 153 -36.60 17.54 -8.60
C ILE A 153 -38.02 17.07 -8.27
N SER A 154 -38.16 16.03 -7.45
CA SER A 154 -39.46 15.52 -7.03
C SER A 154 -40.30 16.59 -6.31
N ASN A 155 -39.68 17.35 -5.41
CA ASN A 155 -40.34 18.48 -4.74
C ASN A 155 -40.80 19.56 -5.72
N LEU A 156 -39.98 19.88 -6.72
CA LEU A 156 -40.34 20.86 -7.77
C LEU A 156 -41.47 20.36 -8.67
N GLU A 157 -41.50 19.07 -9.01
CA GLU A 157 -42.58 18.44 -9.77
C GLU A 157 -43.91 18.47 -9.00
N ILE A 158 -43.88 18.23 -7.68
CA ILE A 158 -45.05 18.36 -6.81
C ILE A 158 -45.55 19.81 -6.79
N LEU A 159 -44.65 20.79 -6.62
CA LEU A 159 -45.01 22.21 -6.63
C LEU A 159 -45.63 22.64 -7.96
N LEU A 160 -45.09 22.16 -9.09
CA LEU A 160 -45.64 22.40 -10.42
C LEU A 160 -47.02 21.77 -10.61
N GLY A 161 -47.27 20.59 -10.02
CA GLY A 161 -48.58 19.94 -10.05
C GLY A 161 -49.65 20.65 -9.22
N GLY A 162 -49.26 21.55 -8.31
CA GLY A 162 -50.17 22.31 -7.44
C GLY A 162 -50.18 23.83 -7.68
N ALA A 163 -49.46 24.34 -8.68
CA ALA A 163 -49.39 25.77 -8.98
C ALA A 163 -50.64 26.26 -9.73
N ASP A 164 -51.31 27.29 -9.20
CA ASP A 164 -52.57 27.86 -9.74
C ASP A 164 -52.33 29.11 -10.63
N SER A 165 -51.06 29.56 -10.77
CA SER A 165 -50.66 30.79 -11.48
C SER A 165 -49.61 30.52 -12.57
N GLU A 166 -49.82 31.04 -13.79
CA GLU A 166 -48.93 30.82 -14.95
C GLU A 166 -47.50 31.38 -14.77
N ASP A 167 -47.32 32.52 -14.10
CA ASP A 167 -46.00 33.15 -13.92
C ASP A 167 -45.08 32.36 -12.96
N ASP A 168 -45.61 31.83 -11.85
CA ASP A 168 -44.86 30.99 -10.92
C ASP A 168 -44.46 29.65 -11.55
N THR A 169 -45.25 29.18 -12.51
CA THR A 169 -45.03 27.93 -13.23
C THR A 169 -43.80 28.02 -14.15
N ALA A 170 -43.60 29.15 -14.84
CA ALA A 170 -42.47 29.32 -15.77
C ALA A 170 -41.11 29.35 -15.04
N ALA A 171 -41.03 30.02 -13.89
CA ALA A 171 -39.81 30.05 -13.07
C ALA A 171 -39.48 28.66 -12.50
N LEU A 172 -40.50 27.93 -12.02
CA LEU A 172 -40.35 26.57 -11.51
C LEU A 172 -39.94 25.59 -12.61
N GLN A 173 -40.52 25.70 -13.81
CA GLN A 173 -40.12 24.88 -14.97
C GLN A 173 -38.66 25.11 -15.35
N ASN A 174 -38.19 26.36 -15.35
CA ASN A 174 -36.78 26.68 -15.64
C ASN A 174 -35.85 26.11 -14.56
N LYS A 175 -36.22 26.25 -13.28
CA LYS A 175 -35.46 25.66 -12.17
C LYS A 175 -35.42 24.12 -12.27
N LEU A 176 -36.53 23.49 -12.61
CA LEU A 176 -36.62 22.04 -12.83
C LEU A 176 -35.73 21.59 -13.99
N ALA A 177 -35.76 22.30 -15.12
CA ALA A 177 -34.91 22.00 -16.27
C ALA A 177 -33.42 22.12 -15.91
N THR A 178 -33.05 23.15 -15.16
CA THR A 178 -31.68 23.34 -14.67
C THR A 178 -31.25 22.20 -13.75
N LYS A 179 -32.11 21.80 -12.82
CA LYS A 179 -31.83 20.69 -11.89
C LYS A 179 -31.74 19.33 -12.56
N LYS A 180 -32.58 19.05 -13.57
CA LYS A 180 -32.49 17.84 -14.38
C LYS A 180 -31.18 17.77 -15.18
N ALA A 181 -30.71 18.90 -15.72
CA ALA A 181 -29.41 18.97 -16.38
C ALA A 181 -28.24 18.77 -15.39
N GLU A 182 -28.34 19.31 -14.17
CA GLU A 182 -27.36 19.11 -13.10
C GLU A 182 -27.32 17.63 -12.65
N LEU A 183 -28.48 16.98 -12.53
CA LEU A 183 -28.60 15.55 -12.24
C LEU A 183 -27.94 14.71 -13.33
N GLU A 184 -28.25 14.95 -14.60
CA GLU A 184 -27.64 14.21 -15.73
C GLU A 184 -26.11 14.35 -15.75
N LYS A 185 -25.58 15.55 -15.46
CA LYS A 185 -24.13 15.76 -15.37
C LYS A 185 -23.52 14.99 -14.20
N THR A 186 -24.15 15.04 -13.03
CA THR A 186 -23.69 14.35 -11.82
C THR A 186 -23.73 12.83 -12.01
N GLN A 187 -24.75 12.30 -12.68
CA GLN A 187 -24.86 10.88 -13.02
C GLN A 187 -23.70 10.43 -13.92
N LYS A 188 -23.36 11.21 -14.94
CA LYS A 188 -22.21 10.91 -15.83
C LYS A 188 -20.88 10.95 -15.09
N GLU A 189 -20.71 11.88 -14.15
CA GLU A 189 -19.51 11.96 -13.31
C GLU A 189 -19.42 10.75 -12.37
N LEU A 190 -20.56 10.30 -11.82
CA LEU A 190 -20.63 9.11 -10.99
C LEU A 190 -20.31 7.84 -11.80
N ASP A 191 -20.92 7.68 -12.97
CA ASP A 191 -20.66 6.55 -13.87
C ASP A 191 -19.18 6.51 -14.29
N ALA A 192 -18.55 7.67 -14.51
CA ALA A 192 -17.13 7.76 -14.82
C ALA A 192 -16.24 7.33 -13.63
N ALA A 193 -16.53 7.83 -12.42
CA ALA A 193 -15.80 7.44 -11.21
C ALA A 193 -15.90 5.94 -10.93
N LEU A 194 -17.09 5.35 -11.12
CA LEU A 194 -17.30 3.90 -10.96
C LEU A 194 -16.62 3.07 -12.06
N ASN A 195 -16.51 3.58 -13.29
CA ASN A 195 -15.75 2.90 -14.34
C ASN A 195 -14.24 2.97 -14.11
N GLU A 196 -13.74 4.07 -13.53
CA GLU A 196 -12.32 4.24 -13.16
C GLU A 196 -11.93 3.33 -11.99
N LEU A 197 -12.86 3.03 -11.08
CA LEU A 197 -12.69 2.00 -10.04
C LEU A 197 -12.58 0.57 -10.61
N GLY A 198 -12.96 0.35 -11.87
CA GLY A 198 -12.90 -0.95 -12.53
C GLY A 198 -13.82 -2.02 -11.91
N PRO A 199 -14.03 -3.16 -12.58
CA PRO A 199 -14.51 -4.36 -11.89
C PRO A 199 -13.37 -4.87 -10.99
N ASP A 200 -13.62 -4.96 -9.69
CA ASP A 200 -12.72 -5.50 -8.66
C ASP A 200 -11.70 -6.53 -9.20
N GLY A 201 -10.41 -6.19 -9.12
CA GLY A 201 -9.36 -7.14 -8.70
C GLY A 201 -8.95 -8.28 -9.64
N ASP A 202 -9.16 -8.19 -10.96
CA ASP A 202 -8.52 -9.12 -11.91
C ASP A 202 -8.00 -8.33 -13.13
N GLU A 203 -6.90 -7.59 -12.92
CA GLU A 203 -5.86 -7.70 -13.95
C GLU A 203 -5.38 -9.15 -13.87
N GLU A 204 -6.12 -10.06 -14.53
CA GLU A 204 -5.58 -11.34 -14.96
C GLU A 204 -4.22 -10.98 -15.56
N GLU A 205 -3.14 -11.33 -14.87
CA GLU A 205 -1.85 -11.48 -15.51
C GLU A 205 -2.14 -12.29 -16.76
N THR A 206 -2.12 -11.65 -17.93
CA THR A 206 -2.18 -12.41 -19.18
C THR A 206 -1.08 -13.44 -19.04
N PRO A 207 -1.39 -14.74 -18.93
CA PRO A 207 -0.37 -15.71 -18.55
C PRO A 207 0.74 -15.60 -19.57
N ALA A 208 1.97 -15.38 -19.09
CA ALA A 208 3.13 -15.25 -19.95
C ALA A 208 3.05 -16.35 -21.01
N PRO A 209 3.14 -16.02 -22.31
CA PRO A 209 2.92 -16.99 -23.37
C PRO A 209 3.81 -18.20 -23.12
N ALA A 210 3.19 -19.38 -22.99
CA ALA A 210 3.88 -20.61 -22.64
C ALA A 210 5.14 -20.76 -23.51
N PRO A 211 6.29 -21.13 -22.91
CA PRO A 211 7.54 -21.28 -23.67
C PRO A 211 7.28 -22.19 -24.86
N GLN A 212 7.58 -21.69 -26.06
CA GLN A 212 7.41 -22.47 -27.28
C GLN A 212 8.15 -23.81 -27.10
N PRO A 213 7.53 -24.94 -27.47
CA PRO A 213 8.21 -26.22 -27.40
C PRO A 213 9.52 -26.14 -28.17
N GLU A 214 10.62 -26.44 -27.48
CA GLU A 214 11.94 -26.53 -28.10
C GLU A 214 11.84 -27.47 -29.30
N GLN A 215 12.28 -26.99 -30.46
CA GLN A 215 12.34 -27.81 -31.66
C GLN A 215 13.14 -29.08 -31.33
N PRO A 216 12.60 -30.28 -31.59
CA PRO A 216 13.32 -31.51 -31.33
C PRO A 216 14.65 -31.48 -32.08
N ALA A 217 15.73 -31.80 -31.36
CA ALA A 217 17.08 -31.82 -31.91
C ALA A 217 17.09 -32.61 -33.24
N PRO A 218 17.74 -32.08 -34.30
CA PRO A 218 17.76 -32.72 -35.60
C PRO A 218 18.30 -34.15 -35.48
N ALA A 219 17.56 -35.10 -36.06
CA ALA A 219 17.89 -36.51 -36.00
C ALA A 219 19.33 -36.77 -36.50
N PRO A 220 20.09 -37.65 -35.83
CA PRO A 220 21.46 -37.96 -36.23
C PRO A 220 21.49 -38.49 -37.66
N LYS A 221 22.43 -37.96 -38.45
CA LYS A 221 22.64 -38.34 -39.85
C LYS A 221 22.98 -39.84 -39.91
N PRO A 222 22.41 -40.61 -40.86
CA PRO A 222 22.78 -42.01 -41.05
C PRO A 222 24.28 -42.12 -41.37
N GLU A 223 25.00 -42.94 -40.60
CA GLU A 223 26.37 -43.33 -40.93
C GLU A 223 26.35 -44.08 -42.27
N GLN A 224 27.11 -43.57 -43.24
CA GLN A 224 27.39 -44.32 -44.45
C GLN A 224 28.28 -45.51 -44.09
N PRO A 225 27.96 -46.72 -44.57
CA PRO A 225 28.83 -47.85 -44.36
C PRO A 225 30.13 -47.66 -45.15
N PRO A 226 31.28 -48.08 -44.59
CA PRO A 226 32.57 -47.92 -45.25
C PRO A 226 32.66 -48.79 -46.53
N PRO A 227 33.46 -48.35 -47.52
CA PRO A 227 33.63 -49.02 -48.82
C PRO A 227 34.39 -50.35 -48.76
#